data_AF-A0A940TKM0-F1
#
_entry.id   AF-A0A940TKM0-F1
#
_cell.length_a   1.000
_cell.length_b   1.000
_cell.length_c   1.000
_cell.angle_alpha   90.00
_cell.angle_beta   90.00
_cell.angle_gamma   90.00
#
_symmetry.space_group_name_H-M   'P 1'
#
loop_
_entity.id
_entity.type
_entity.pdbx_description
1 polymer ?
#
loop_
_entity_poly.entity_id
_entity_poly.type
_entity_poly.pdbx_seq_one_letter_code
_entity_poly.pdbx_strand_id
1 'polypeptide(L)'
;MAVALKARRAEHSSVEINYYRGTVKVASFLVFIMTFFLILLFFRVMASLFVVLEYSFQSLKKKKLPETEVKKAKPPSSTGHERRKYPRFNVYWPIEYNQMGSSISHDGRVTNLSESGMLIQSPGQVEIGQHLKSRLSFIVGSEINTIDMQAEVVWRDNDLNKAGGDYRCGARFLDISTRDKTKLDNLLMSLSRQSPYSS
;
A
#
# COMPACT_ATOMS: atom_id res chain seq x y z
N MET A 1 -79.24 -25.27 -9.88
CA MET A 1 -78.90 -23.96 -9.25
C MET A 1 -77.84 -24.07 -8.16
N ALA A 2 -77.92 -25.02 -7.22
CA ALA A 2 -76.95 -25.19 -6.13
C ALA A 2 -75.49 -25.48 -6.57
N VAL A 3 -75.30 -26.22 -7.67
CA VAL A 3 -73.96 -26.55 -8.21
C VAL A 3 -73.22 -25.32 -8.74
N ALA A 4 -73.92 -24.41 -9.42
CA ALA A 4 -73.35 -23.18 -9.96
C ALA A 4 -72.94 -22.19 -8.86
N LEU A 5 -73.71 -22.13 -7.76
CA LEU A 5 -73.38 -21.35 -6.56
C LEU A 5 -72.13 -21.88 -5.85
N LYS A 6 -71.96 -23.21 -5.79
CA LYS A 6 -70.79 -23.84 -5.19
C LYS A 6 -69.51 -23.61 -6.02
N ALA A 7 -69.63 -23.65 -7.35
CA ALA A 7 -68.53 -23.35 -8.27
C ALA A 7 -68.04 -21.90 -8.17
N ARG A 8 -68.95 -20.91 -8.19
CA ARG A 8 -68.58 -19.49 -8.02
C ARG A 8 -67.93 -19.20 -6.66
N ARG A 9 -68.37 -19.89 -5.60
CA ARG A 9 -67.76 -19.76 -4.26
C ARG A 9 -66.33 -20.31 -4.23
N ALA A 10 -66.05 -21.39 -4.97
CA ALA A 10 -64.72 -21.98 -5.07
C ALA A 10 -63.77 -21.10 -5.90
N GLU A 11 -64.25 -20.50 -6.99
CA GLU A 11 -63.46 -19.56 -7.80
C GLU A 11 -63.07 -18.31 -6.99
N HIS A 12 -64.02 -17.69 -6.28
CA HIS A 12 -63.75 -16.54 -5.42
C HIS A 12 -62.71 -16.87 -4.33
N SER A 13 -62.82 -18.05 -3.71
CA SER A 13 -61.86 -18.51 -2.71
C SER A 13 -60.46 -18.74 -3.30
N SER A 14 -60.35 -19.26 -4.52
CA SER A 14 -59.06 -19.51 -5.18
C SER A 14 -58.31 -18.23 -5.55
N VAL A 15 -59.03 -17.16 -5.92
CA VAL A 15 -58.45 -15.85 -6.26
C VAL A 15 -57.88 -15.19 -5.01
N GLU A 16 -58.61 -15.20 -3.89
CA GLU A 16 -58.11 -14.68 -2.62
C GLU A 16 -56.85 -15.42 -2.15
N ILE A 17 -56.85 -16.76 -2.19
CA ILE A 17 -55.68 -17.56 -1.77
C ILE A 17 -54.44 -17.23 -2.62
N ASN A 18 -54.60 -17.06 -3.93
CA ASN A 18 -53.50 -16.72 -4.82
C ASN A 18 -52.98 -15.29 -4.59
N TYR A 19 -53.87 -14.35 -4.28
CA TYR A 19 -53.49 -12.98 -3.90
C TYR A 19 -52.64 -12.97 -2.63
N TYR A 20 -53.11 -13.64 -1.56
CA TYR A 20 -52.35 -13.74 -0.30
C TYR A 20 -51.02 -14.48 -0.48
N ARG A 21 -50.97 -15.53 -1.31
CA ARG A 21 -49.73 -16.26 -1.58
C ARG A 21 -48.71 -15.42 -2.35
N GLY A 22 -49.16 -14.54 -3.24
CA GLY A 22 -48.31 -13.59 -3.95
C GLY A 22 -47.74 -12.52 -3.02
N THR A 23 -48.58 -11.89 -2.21
CA THR A 23 -48.16 -10.83 -1.28
C THR A 23 -47.19 -11.33 -0.21
N VAL A 24 -47.40 -12.54 0.32
CA VAL A 24 -46.48 -13.16 1.29
C VAL A 24 -45.10 -13.42 0.69
N LYS A 25 -45.02 -13.85 -0.58
CA LYS A 25 -43.73 -14.06 -1.26
C LYS A 25 -42.97 -12.76 -1.46
N VAL A 26 -43.66 -11.70 -1.88
CA VAL A 26 -43.04 -10.37 -2.07
C VAL A 26 -42.57 -9.80 -0.74
N ALA A 27 -43.38 -9.88 0.32
CA ALA A 27 -42.99 -9.44 1.65
C ALA A 27 -41.79 -10.23 2.19
N SER A 28 -41.79 -11.56 2.03
CA SER A 28 -40.65 -12.40 2.43
C SER A 28 -39.36 -12.04 1.69
N PHE A 29 -39.46 -11.72 0.39
CA PHE A 29 -38.30 -11.31 -0.41
C PHE A 29 -37.77 -9.93 0.01
N LEU A 30 -38.64 -8.97 0.32
CA LEU A 30 -38.24 -7.66 0.84
C LEU A 30 -37.55 -7.77 2.20
N VAL A 31 -38.08 -8.62 3.10
CA VAL A 31 -37.44 -8.89 4.40
C VAL A 31 -36.05 -9.52 4.22
N PHE A 32 -35.90 -10.44 3.25
CA PHE A 32 -34.59 -11.02 2.92
C PHE A 32 -33.59 -9.96 2.44
N ILE A 33 -34.01 -9.04 1.55
CA ILE A 33 -33.15 -7.95 1.08
C ILE A 33 -32.76 -7.03 2.24
N MET A 34 -33.72 -6.62 3.07
CA MET A 34 -33.46 -5.72 4.20
C MET A 34 -32.48 -6.34 5.21
N THR A 35 -32.65 -7.63 5.54
CA THR A 35 -31.74 -8.35 6.44
C THR A 35 -30.35 -8.49 5.85
N PHE A 36 -30.22 -8.78 4.55
CA PHE A 36 -28.93 -8.81 3.87
C PHE A 36 -28.19 -7.46 3.94
N PHE A 37 -28.88 -6.35 3.71
CA PHE A 37 -28.26 -5.02 3.84
C PHE A 37 -27.85 -4.68 5.28
N LEU A 38 -28.65 -5.06 6.27
CA LEU A 38 -28.28 -4.89 7.69
C LEU A 38 -27.01 -5.69 8.04
N ILE A 39 -26.87 -6.90 7.52
CA ILE A 39 -25.67 -7.72 7.69
C ILE A 39 -24.44 -7.02 7.06
N LEU A 40 -24.58 -6.52 5.83
CA LEU A 40 -23.49 -5.78 5.18
C LEU A 40 -23.10 -4.50 5.93
N LEU A 41 -24.08 -3.77 6.46
CA LEU A 41 -23.84 -2.58 7.26
C LEU A 41 -23.11 -2.94 8.56
N PHE A 42 -23.52 -4.02 9.23
CA PHE A 42 -22.86 -4.54 10.42
C PHE A 42 -21.39 -4.86 10.15
N PHE A 43 -21.08 -5.59 9.07
CA PHE A 43 -19.68 -5.90 8.72
C PHE A 43 -18.86 -4.65 8.42
N ARG A 44 -19.43 -3.62 7.78
CA ARG A 44 -18.74 -2.35 7.55
C ARG A 44 -18.40 -1.62 8.85
N VAL A 45 -19.35 -1.55 9.78
CA VAL A 45 -19.13 -0.93 11.09
C VAL A 45 -18.09 -1.71 11.89
N MET A 46 -18.18 -3.04 11.90
CA MET A 46 -17.22 -3.90 12.60
C MET A 46 -15.81 -3.82 12.02
N ALA A 47 -15.66 -3.73 10.69
CA ALA A 47 -14.35 -3.53 10.07
C ALA A 47 -13.73 -2.18 10.47
N SER A 48 -14.53 -1.11 10.51
CA SER A 48 -14.07 0.21 10.98
C SER A 48 -13.67 0.18 12.46
N LEU A 49 -14.50 -0.42 13.31
CA LEU A 49 -14.22 -0.57 14.74
C LEU A 49 -12.97 -1.42 14.98
N PHE A 50 -12.77 -2.49 14.20
CA PHE A 50 -11.60 -3.34 14.27
C PHE A 50 -10.31 -2.56 13.96
N VAL A 51 -10.32 -1.69 12.96
CA VAL A 51 -9.18 -0.80 12.65
C VAL A 51 -8.86 0.14 13.83
N VAL A 52 -9.87 0.73 14.45
CA VAL A 52 -9.69 1.64 15.61
C VAL A 52 -9.19 0.88 16.85
N LEU A 53 -9.70 -0.34 17.07
CA LEU A 53 -9.28 -1.20 18.18
C LEU A 53 -7.82 -1.63 18.00
N GLU A 54 -7.44 -2.05 16.79
CA GLU A 54 -6.07 -2.44 16.45
C GLU A 54 -5.11 -1.26 16.64
N TYR A 55 -5.51 -0.06 16.21
CA TYR A 55 -4.75 1.17 16.45
C TYR A 55 -4.56 1.45 17.96
N SER A 56 -5.60 1.28 18.76
CA SER A 56 -5.56 1.48 20.22
C SER A 56 -4.68 0.45 20.93
N PHE A 57 -4.71 -0.82 20.47
CA PHE A 57 -3.88 -1.89 21.02
C PHE A 57 -2.38 -1.70 20.70
N GLN A 58 -2.07 -1.17 19.50
CA GLN A 58 -0.71 -0.82 19.13
C GLN A 58 -0.15 0.34 19.98
N SER A 59 -0.99 1.31 20.35
CA SER A 59 -0.62 2.39 21.27
C SER A 59 -0.27 1.86 22.67
N LEU A 60 -0.99 0.84 23.16
CA LEU A 60 -0.74 0.20 24.45
C LEU A 60 0.56 -0.62 24.45
N LYS A 61 0.90 -1.32 23.36
CA LYS A 61 2.17 -2.06 23.25
C LYS A 61 3.40 -1.15 23.27
N LYS A 62 3.31 0.09 22.75
CA LYS A 62 4.41 1.07 22.81
C LYS A 62 4.77 1.53 24.23
N LYS A 63 3.86 1.38 25.20
CA LYS A 63 4.10 1.80 26.60
C LYS A 63 4.82 0.77 27.48
N LYS A 64 5.13 -0.42 26.98
CA LYS A 64 5.86 -1.45 27.75
C LYS A 64 7.24 -1.71 27.14
N LEU A 65 8.17 -0.79 27.38
CA LEU A 65 9.60 -1.02 27.17
C LEU A 65 10.25 -1.32 28.54
N PRO A 66 10.96 -2.44 28.68
CA PRO A 66 11.67 -2.76 29.91
C PRO A 66 12.90 -1.86 30.09
N GLU A 67 13.09 -1.44 31.33
CA GLU A 67 14.27 -0.80 31.88
C GLU A 67 15.54 -1.63 31.66
N THR A 68 16.60 -0.90 31.27
CA THR A 68 17.99 -1.03 31.74
C THR A 68 18.78 -2.30 31.39
N GLU A 69 19.70 -2.14 30.42
CA GLU A 69 21.09 -2.56 30.63
C GLU A 69 22.04 -1.56 29.97
N VAL A 70 22.72 -0.77 30.81
CA VAL A 70 23.79 0.15 30.42
C VAL A 70 25.05 -0.66 30.14
N LYS A 71 25.37 -0.91 28.87
CA LYS A 71 26.72 -1.31 28.46
C LYS A 71 27.54 -0.07 28.14
N LYS A 72 28.60 0.13 28.94
CA LYS A 72 29.61 1.21 28.86
C LYS A 72 29.97 1.57 27.42
N ALA A 73 29.71 2.83 27.07
CA ALA A 73 30.18 3.45 25.84
C ALA A 73 31.71 3.65 25.88
N LYS A 74 32.40 3.02 24.93
CA LYS A 74 33.75 3.41 24.48
C LYS A 74 33.63 4.80 23.83
N PRO A 75 34.55 5.74 24.03
CA PRO A 75 34.44 7.07 23.41
C PRO A 75 34.39 6.92 21.88
N PRO A 76 33.58 7.74 21.17
CA PRO A 76 33.47 7.66 19.73
C PRO A 76 34.82 8.00 19.12
N SER A 77 35.45 7.03 18.45
CA SER A 77 36.64 7.31 17.65
C SER A 77 36.23 8.21 16.49
N SER A 78 36.48 9.50 16.65
CA SER A 78 36.39 10.53 15.64
C SER A 78 37.44 10.27 14.56
N THR A 79 37.13 9.39 13.59
CA THR A 79 37.68 9.31 12.22
C THR A 79 37.08 8.09 11.50
N GLY A 80 35.75 8.00 11.48
CA GLY A 80 35.07 7.02 10.62
C GLY A 80 35.01 7.56 9.19
N HIS A 81 36.02 7.29 8.37
CA HIS A 81 35.88 7.54 6.93
C HIS A 81 34.63 6.83 6.42
N GLU A 82 33.69 7.59 5.87
CA GLU A 82 32.50 7.07 5.18
C GLU A 82 32.98 6.04 4.15
N ARG A 83 32.54 4.79 4.31
CA ARG A 83 32.97 3.67 3.45
C ARG A 83 32.22 3.65 2.12
N ARG A 84 31.14 4.41 2.00
CA ARG A 84 30.33 4.48 0.78
C ARG A 84 31.05 5.31 -0.27
N LYS A 85 31.14 4.75 -1.48
CA LYS A 85 31.66 5.43 -2.66
C LYS A 85 30.83 6.66 -3.05
N TYR A 86 29.52 6.63 -2.78
CA TYR A 86 28.58 7.67 -3.18
C TYR A 86 27.72 8.15 -2.00
N PRO A 87 27.52 9.48 -1.85
CA PRO A 87 26.61 10.03 -0.87
C PRO A 87 25.17 9.61 -1.16
N ARG A 88 24.39 9.54 -0.09
CA ARG A 88 22.99 9.12 -0.10
C ARG A 88 22.12 10.27 0.38
N PHE A 89 21.15 10.66 -0.42
CA PHE A 89 20.22 11.73 -0.10
C PHE A 89 18.88 11.15 0.32
N ASN A 90 18.38 11.60 1.46
CA ASN A 90 17.04 11.25 1.89
C ASN A 90 16.05 12.07 1.07
N VAL A 91 15.15 11.39 0.37
CA VAL A 91 14.16 11.98 -0.52
C VAL A 91 12.82 11.31 -0.26
N TYR A 92 11.73 11.89 -0.74
CA TYR A 92 10.39 11.28 -0.64
C TYR A 92 9.68 11.50 -1.97
N TRP A 93 10.03 10.68 -2.95
CA TRP A 93 9.53 10.84 -4.32
C TRP A 93 8.82 9.58 -4.84
N PRO A 94 7.77 9.76 -5.65
CA PRO A 94 7.06 8.66 -6.25
C PRO A 94 7.95 7.91 -7.25
N ILE A 95 7.79 6.58 -7.25
CA ILE A 95 8.41 5.69 -8.21
C ILE A 95 7.39 4.68 -8.69
N GLU A 96 7.32 4.52 -10.00
CA GLU A 96 6.63 3.40 -10.64
C GLU A 96 7.68 2.33 -10.95
N TYR A 97 7.35 1.07 -10.77
CA TYR A 97 8.23 -0.03 -11.15
C TYR A 97 7.45 -1.27 -11.57
N ASN A 98 8.05 -2.07 -12.43
CA ASN A 98 7.57 -3.40 -12.75
C ASN A 98 8.73 -4.39 -12.88
N GLN A 99 8.43 -5.67 -12.66
CA GLN A 99 9.39 -6.72 -12.95
C GLN A 99 9.65 -6.75 -14.45
N MET A 100 10.92 -6.89 -14.86
CA MET A 100 11.25 -7.09 -16.26
C MET A 100 10.47 -8.29 -16.85
N GLY A 101 9.77 -8.05 -17.95
CA GLY A 101 8.90 -9.04 -18.60
C GLY A 101 7.46 -9.09 -18.07
N SER A 102 7.14 -8.37 -16.99
CA SER A 102 5.77 -8.20 -16.49
C SER A 102 5.13 -6.93 -17.05
N SER A 103 3.83 -7.00 -17.34
CA SER A 103 3.00 -5.82 -17.66
C SER A 103 2.39 -5.16 -16.42
N ILE A 104 2.50 -5.78 -15.25
CA ILE A 104 1.93 -5.28 -14.00
C ILE A 104 2.85 -4.20 -13.43
N SER A 105 2.35 -2.98 -13.34
CA SER A 105 3.04 -1.86 -12.71
C SER A 105 2.66 -1.72 -11.24
N HIS A 106 3.63 -1.32 -10.43
CA HIS A 106 3.47 -1.08 -9.01
C HIS A 106 3.96 0.33 -8.68
N ASP A 107 3.30 0.95 -7.71
CA ASP A 107 3.69 2.24 -7.16
C ASP A 107 4.48 2.05 -5.88
N GLY A 108 5.48 2.90 -5.68
CA GLY A 108 6.31 2.93 -4.49
C GLY A 108 6.81 4.34 -4.20
N ARG A 109 7.71 4.42 -3.21
CA ARG A 109 8.37 5.66 -2.82
C ARG A 109 9.87 5.44 -2.69
N VAL A 110 10.65 6.33 -3.30
CA VAL A 110 12.08 6.41 -3.03
C VAL A 110 12.28 7.19 -1.75
N THR A 111 12.94 6.55 -0.77
CA THR A 111 13.25 7.15 0.53
C THR A 111 14.72 7.55 0.66
N ASN A 112 15.57 6.97 -0.18
CA ASN A 112 16.99 7.28 -0.26
C ASN A 112 17.48 7.13 -1.71
N LEU A 113 18.28 8.07 -2.19
CA LEU A 113 18.80 8.08 -3.55
C LEU A 113 20.30 8.36 -3.56
N SER A 114 21.03 7.68 -4.43
CA SER A 114 22.46 7.87 -4.67
C SER A 114 22.77 7.70 -6.15
N GLU A 115 24.03 7.93 -6.53
CA GLU A 115 24.47 7.75 -7.90
C GLU A 115 24.30 6.30 -8.41
N SER A 116 24.43 5.31 -7.51
CA SER A 116 24.48 3.89 -7.87
C SER A 116 23.22 3.10 -7.53
N GLY A 117 22.24 3.72 -6.88
CA GLY A 117 21.06 3.00 -6.42
C GLY A 117 20.13 3.81 -5.55
N MET A 118 19.05 3.15 -5.15
CA MET A 118 17.96 3.75 -4.38
C MET A 118 17.40 2.78 -3.33
N LEU A 119 16.73 3.34 -2.32
CA LEU A 119 15.91 2.60 -1.36
C LEU A 119 14.44 2.82 -1.69
N ILE A 120 13.75 1.75 -2.05
CA ILE A 120 12.34 1.75 -2.43
C ILE A 120 11.52 1.25 -1.24
N GLN A 121 10.47 1.98 -0.91
CA GLN A 121 9.38 1.55 -0.05
C GLN A 121 8.19 1.20 -0.94
N SER A 122 7.69 -0.02 -0.83
CA SER A 122 6.70 -0.59 -1.76
C SER A 122 5.65 -1.41 -1.01
N PRO A 123 4.37 -1.38 -1.42
CA PRO A 123 3.33 -2.25 -0.86
C PRO A 123 3.47 -3.71 -1.30
N GLY A 124 4.15 -3.97 -2.43
CA GLY A 124 4.39 -5.31 -2.96
C GLY A 124 5.71 -5.91 -2.50
N GLN A 125 5.70 -7.22 -2.22
CA GLN A 125 6.92 -7.98 -1.96
C GLN A 125 7.74 -8.09 -3.24
N VAL A 126 9.02 -7.71 -3.15
CA VAL A 126 10.01 -7.84 -4.21
C VAL A 126 11.15 -8.71 -3.71
N GLU A 127 11.65 -9.60 -4.58
CA GLU A 127 12.67 -10.58 -4.23
C GLU A 127 14.07 -10.08 -4.57
N ILE A 128 15.07 -10.56 -3.82
CA ILE A 128 16.48 -10.27 -4.11
C ILE A 128 16.87 -10.91 -5.45
N GLY A 129 17.63 -10.19 -6.28
CA GLY A 129 18.00 -10.57 -7.65
C GLY A 129 16.95 -10.22 -8.70
N GLN A 130 15.79 -9.72 -8.29
CA GLN A 130 14.75 -9.31 -9.22
C GLN A 130 15.17 -8.05 -9.97
N HIS A 131 14.99 -8.09 -11.29
CA HIS A 131 15.25 -6.96 -12.18
C HIS A 131 13.97 -6.13 -12.35
N LEU A 132 14.08 -4.85 -12.04
CA LEU A 132 13.00 -3.88 -12.08
C LEU A 132 13.26 -2.89 -13.21
N LYS A 133 12.25 -2.64 -14.02
CA LYS A 133 12.19 -1.42 -14.84
C LYS A 133 11.43 -0.39 -14.02
N SER A 134 12.08 0.74 -13.78
CA SER A 134 11.66 1.74 -12.81
C SER A 134 11.61 3.13 -13.42
N ARG A 135 10.66 3.94 -12.99
CA ARG A 135 10.47 5.34 -13.36
C ARG A 135 10.38 6.18 -12.11
N LEU A 136 11.41 6.98 -11.85
CA LEU A 136 11.43 7.94 -10.75
C LEU A 136 10.86 9.28 -11.25
N SER A 137 9.86 9.81 -10.54
CA SER A 137 9.23 11.10 -10.85
C SER A 137 9.49 12.10 -9.73
N PHE A 138 9.95 13.30 -10.08
CA PHE A 138 10.30 14.34 -9.10
C PHE A 138 10.03 15.74 -9.67
N ILE A 139 9.92 16.72 -8.78
CA ILE A 139 9.64 18.12 -9.14
C ILE A 139 10.90 18.94 -8.90
N VAL A 140 11.31 19.70 -9.92
CA VAL A 140 12.34 20.73 -9.80
C VAL A 140 11.74 22.04 -10.29
N GLY A 141 11.63 23.03 -9.39
CA GLY A 141 10.89 24.25 -9.69
C GLY A 141 9.42 23.95 -9.99
N SER A 142 8.96 24.30 -11.19
CA SER A 142 7.60 24.03 -11.69
C SER A 142 7.52 22.84 -12.64
N GLU A 143 8.62 22.16 -12.93
CA GLU A 143 8.67 21.09 -13.92
C GLU A 143 8.67 19.70 -13.27
N ILE A 144 7.77 18.84 -13.76
CA ILE A 144 7.76 17.41 -13.43
C ILE A 144 8.79 16.72 -14.33
N ASN A 145 9.78 16.10 -13.69
CA ASN A 145 10.87 15.39 -14.35
C ASN A 145 10.75 13.89 -14.07
N THR A 146 11.14 13.09 -15.05
CA THR A 146 11.19 11.63 -14.94
C THR A 146 12.55 11.08 -15.35
N ILE A 147 12.97 10.01 -14.67
CA ILE A 147 14.17 9.22 -14.97
C ILE A 147 13.73 7.76 -15.08
N ASP A 148 13.87 7.19 -16.28
CA ASP A 148 13.66 5.77 -16.53
C ASP A 148 14.98 5.00 -16.33
N MET A 149 14.93 3.86 -15.65
CA MET A 149 16.11 3.05 -15.33
C MET A 149 15.79 1.57 -15.12
N GLN A 150 16.80 0.73 -15.27
CA GLN A 150 16.77 -0.67 -14.85
C GLN A 150 17.55 -0.82 -13.55
N ALA A 151 17.00 -1.57 -12.60
CA ALA A 151 17.62 -1.79 -11.30
C ALA A 151 17.47 -3.24 -10.83
N GLU A 152 18.43 -3.72 -10.05
CA GLU A 152 18.40 -5.03 -9.41
C GLU A 152 18.14 -4.86 -7.91
N VAL A 153 17.20 -5.62 -7.36
CA VAL A 153 17.00 -5.68 -5.93
C VAL A 153 18.18 -6.42 -5.28
N VAL A 154 18.97 -5.72 -4.47
CA VAL A 154 20.20 -6.28 -3.85
C VAL A 154 20.01 -6.65 -2.39
N TRP A 155 19.01 -6.09 -1.72
CA TRP A 155 18.61 -6.50 -0.37
C TRP A 155 17.16 -6.10 -0.11
N ARG A 156 16.50 -6.78 0.82
CA ARG A 156 15.16 -6.42 1.33
C ARG A 156 15.11 -6.54 2.84
N ASP A 157 14.25 -5.75 3.47
CA ASP A 157 13.91 -5.97 4.88
C ASP A 157 13.14 -7.29 5.00
N ASN A 158 13.58 -8.18 5.90
CA ASN A 158 12.90 -9.44 6.19
C ASN A 158 11.68 -9.27 7.11
N ASP A 159 11.51 -8.06 7.68
CA ASP A 159 10.51 -7.80 8.71
C ASP A 159 9.13 -7.52 8.09
N LEU A 160 8.39 -8.60 7.87
CA LEU A 160 6.94 -8.63 7.57
C LEU A 160 6.06 -7.99 8.67
N ASN A 161 6.66 -7.56 9.80
CA ASN A 161 5.97 -7.07 10.99
C ASN A 161 5.86 -5.54 11.09
N LYS A 162 6.18 -4.79 10.03
CA LYS A 162 5.90 -3.35 10.00
C LYS A 162 4.40 -3.15 9.80
N ALA A 163 3.73 -2.68 10.85
CA ALA A 163 2.30 -2.35 10.91
C ALA A 163 1.77 -1.41 9.80
N GLY A 164 2.63 -0.95 8.88
CA GLY A 164 2.30 -0.11 7.73
C GLY A 164 2.28 -0.83 6.38
N GLY A 165 2.50 -2.15 6.32
CA GLY A 165 2.33 -2.95 5.08
C GLY A 165 3.37 -2.71 3.97
N ASP A 166 4.22 -1.70 4.08
CA ASP A 166 5.21 -1.40 3.05
C ASP A 166 6.55 -2.15 3.30
N TYR A 167 6.94 -2.95 2.32
CA TYR A 167 8.26 -3.55 2.19
C TYR A 167 9.31 -2.49 1.84
N ARG A 168 10.55 -2.72 2.30
CA ARG A 168 11.70 -1.91 1.87
C ARG A 168 12.71 -2.78 1.17
N CYS A 169 13.24 -2.26 0.07
CA CYS A 169 14.32 -2.91 -0.65
C CYS A 169 15.34 -1.90 -1.16
N GLY A 170 16.60 -2.29 -1.13
CA GLY A 170 17.65 -1.58 -1.85
C GLY A 170 17.73 -2.09 -3.27
N ALA A 171 17.71 -1.16 -4.22
CA ALA A 171 17.88 -1.45 -5.64
C ALA A 171 19.15 -0.78 -6.17
N ARG A 172 20.01 -1.54 -6.84
CA ARG A 172 21.21 -1.05 -7.52
C ARG A 172 20.88 -0.79 -8.98
N PHE A 173 21.33 0.33 -9.54
CA PHE A 173 21.14 0.61 -10.96
C PHE A 173 21.99 -0.32 -11.82
N LEU A 174 21.35 -0.91 -12.84
CA LEU A 174 22.00 -1.74 -13.84
C LEU A 174 22.23 -0.94 -15.13
N ASP A 175 21.22 -0.18 -15.54
CA ASP A 175 21.24 0.57 -16.78
C ASP A 175 20.40 1.83 -16.65
N ILE A 176 20.94 2.93 -17.17
CA ILE A 176 20.30 4.25 -17.23
C ILE A 176 20.75 4.90 -18.54
N SER A 177 19.81 5.43 -19.32
CA SER A 177 20.13 6.16 -20.54
C SER A 177 21.05 7.36 -20.24
N THR A 178 21.93 7.75 -21.16
CA THR A 178 22.80 8.93 -20.96
C THR A 178 22.01 10.18 -20.62
N ARG A 179 20.83 10.37 -21.24
CA ARG A 179 19.94 11.49 -20.96
C ARG A 179 19.42 11.48 -19.52
N ASP A 180 18.94 10.32 -19.06
CA ASP A 180 18.38 10.19 -17.72
C ASP A 180 19.46 10.16 -16.63
N LYS A 181 20.65 9.67 -16.97
CA LYS A 181 21.83 9.75 -16.10
C LYS A 181 22.24 11.20 -15.85
N THR A 182 22.27 12.04 -16.89
CA THR A 182 22.50 13.48 -16.72
C THR A 182 21.44 14.14 -15.83
N LYS A 183 20.17 13.76 -15.96
CA LYS A 183 19.11 14.26 -15.05
C LYS A 183 19.35 13.82 -13.60
N LEU A 184 19.72 12.55 -13.40
CA LEU A 184 20.04 12.02 -12.08
C LEU A 184 21.22 12.76 -11.45
N ASP A 185 22.29 12.98 -12.20
CA ASP A 185 23.48 13.65 -11.69
C ASP A 185 23.19 15.12 -11.35
N ASN A 186 22.43 15.83 -12.19
CA ASN A 186 21.95 17.18 -11.90
C ASN A 186 21.06 17.22 -10.65
N LEU A 187 20.16 16.24 -10.49
CA LEU A 187 19.31 16.09 -9.32
C LEU A 187 20.15 15.90 -8.05
N LEU A 188 21.09 14.95 -8.06
CA LEU A 188 21.97 14.69 -6.92
C LEU A 188 22.85 15.91 -6.58
N MET A 189 23.33 16.63 -7.59
CA MET A 189 24.08 17.87 -7.39
C MET A 189 23.22 18.98 -6.77
N SER A 190 21.94 19.06 -7.14
CA SER A 190 21.01 20.03 -6.54
C SER A 190 20.73 19.71 -5.06
N LEU A 191 20.58 18.41 -4.73
CA LEU A 191 20.37 17.94 -3.37
C LEU A 191 21.60 18.17 -2.49
N SER A 192 22.81 18.00 -3.04
CA SER A 192 24.04 18.23 -2.28
C SER A 192 24.21 19.69 -1.85
N ARG A 193 23.81 20.64 -2.70
CA ARG A 193 23.83 22.08 -2.37
C ARG A 193 22.78 22.49 -1.33
N GLN A 194 21.70 21.73 -1.20
CA GLN A 194 20.62 22.01 -0.23
C GLN A 194 20.86 21.38 1.14
N SER A 195 21.82 20.45 1.26
CA SER A 195 22.12 19.80 2.54
C SER A 195 22.86 20.76 3.47
N PRO A 196 22.39 21.03 4.71
CA PRO A 196 23.02 21.96 5.65
C PRO A 196 24.37 21.49 6.21
N TYR A 197 24.93 20.39 5.68
CA TYR A 197 26.19 19.79 6.11
C TYR A 197 27.27 19.78 5.01
N SER A 198 27.12 20.56 3.94
CA SER A 198 28.19 20.76 2.95
C SER A 198 29.05 21.99 3.29
N SER A 199 29.95 21.82 4.24
CA SER A 199 31.13 22.68 4.47
C SER A 199 32.24 21.84 5.10
#